data_AF-A0A1K2IRP4-F1
#
_entry.id   AF-A0A1K2IRP4-F1
#
_cell.length_a   1.000
_cell.length_b   1.000
_cell.length_c   1.000
_cell.angle_alpha   90.00
_cell.angle_beta   90.00
_cell.angle_gamma   90.00
#
_symmetry.space_group_name_H-M   'P 1'
#
loop_
_entity.id
_entity.type
_entity.pdbx_description
1 polymer ?
#
loop_
_entity_poly.entity_id
_entity_poly.type
_entity_poly.pdbx_seq_one_letter_code
_entity_poly.pdbx_strand_id
1 'polypeptide(L)' 'MKATFTSLFMSTLFFIFGYVILYFLFDFLNPSITEDGHKYMPIGNVLYSGIIALFTSILFFILIRKYLKRKS' A
#
# COMPACT_ATOMS: atom_id res chain seq x y z
N MET A 1 -5.77 24.25 4.88
CA MET A 1 -6.56 23.24 4.14
C MET A 1 -5.83 22.67 2.92
N LYS A 2 -5.25 23.52 2.04
CA LYS A 2 -4.54 23.06 0.83
C LYS A 2 -3.49 21.97 1.09
N ALA A 3 -2.55 22.19 2.02
CA ALA A 3 -1.50 21.22 2.32
C ALA A 3 -2.05 19.86 2.85
N THR A 4 -3.11 19.87 3.66
CA THR A 4 -3.75 18.65 4.16
C THR A 4 -4.41 17.87 3.03
N PHE A 5 -5.14 18.56 2.15
CA PHE A 5 -5.79 17.95 1.00
C PHE A 5 -4.77 17.35 0.03
N THR A 6 -3.70 18.08 -0.29
CA THR A 6 -2.58 17.57 -1.11
C THR A 6 -1.93 16.35 -0.47
N SER A 7 -1.68 16.38 0.84
CA SER A 7 -1.08 15.25 1.56
C SER A 7 -1.98 14.01 1.50
N LEU A 8 -3.30 14.21 1.68
CA LEU A 8 -4.29 13.12 1.62
C LEU A 8 -4.31 12.51 0.22
N PHE A 9 -4.45 13.34 -0.81
CA PHE A 9 -4.46 12.89 -2.20
C PHE A 9 -3.21 12.09 -2.57
N MET A 10 -2.03 12.59 -2.23
CA MET A 10 -0.76 11.89 -2.48
C MET A 10 -0.69 10.56 -1.73
N SER A 11 -1.20 10.50 -0.50
CA SER A 11 -1.17 9.28 0.32
C SER A 11 -2.18 8.24 -0.15
N THR A 12 -3.33 8.66 -0.67
CA THR A 12 -4.31 7.76 -1.31
C THR A 12 -3.73 7.15 -2.58
N LEU A 13 -3.07 7.94 -3.44
CA LEU A 13 -2.39 7.39 -4.62
C LEU A 13 -1.29 6.42 -4.20
N PHE A 14 -0.47 6.80 -3.22
CA PHE A 14 0.58 5.94 -2.67
C PHE A 14 0.02 4.61 -2.15
N PHE A 15 -1.10 4.64 -1.43
CA PHE A 15 -1.80 3.44 -0.97
C PHE A 15 -2.22 2.54 -2.13
N ILE A 16 -2.90 3.09 -3.14
CA ILE A 16 -3.42 2.31 -4.27
C ILE A 16 -2.26 1.63 -5.02
N PHE A 17 -1.23 2.39 -5.40
CA PHE A 17 -0.09 1.84 -6.12
C PHE A 17 0.72 0.88 -5.24
N GLY A 18 0.97 1.25 -3.99
CA GLY A 18 1.70 0.42 -3.04
C GLY A 18 1.00 -0.91 -2.78
N TYR A 19 -0.32 -0.91 -2.64
CA TYR A 19 -1.13 -2.10 -2.47
C TYR A 19 -0.98 -3.07 -3.65
N VAL A 20 -1.11 -2.57 -4.88
CA VAL A 20 -0.98 -3.39 -6.09
C VAL A 20 0.44 -3.96 -6.23
N ILE A 21 1.47 -3.14 -5.99
CA ILE A 21 2.87 -3.57 -6.05
C ILE A 21 3.17 -4.64 -4.99
N LEU A 22 2.73 -4.43 -3.74
CA LEU A 22 2.92 -5.38 -2.65
C LEU A 22 2.19 -6.69 -2.92
N TYR A 23 0.99 -6.63 -3.50
CA TYR A 23 0.26 -7.83 -3.90
C TYR A 23 1.06 -8.66 -4.91
N PHE A 24 1.55 -8.05 -5.98
CA PHE A 24 2.38 -8.76 -6.95
C PHE A 24 3.68 -9.29 -6.34
N LEU A 25 4.29 -8.54 -5.43
CA LEU A 25 5.50 -8.97 -4.74
C LEU A 25 5.24 -10.19 -3.85
N PHE A 26 4.15 -10.20 -3.07
CA PHE A 26 3.81 -11.34 -2.23
C PHE A 26 3.33 -12.54 -3.04
N ASP A 27 2.61 -12.32 -4.12
CA ASP A 27 2.21 -13.40 -5.03
C ASP A 27 3.41 -14.02 -5.76
N PHE A 28 4.45 -13.23 -6.04
CA PHE A 28 5.71 -13.74 -6.57
C PHE A 28 6.50 -14.57 -5.55
N LEU A 29 6.56 -14.12 -4.30
CA LEU A 29 7.33 -14.78 -3.23
C LEU A 29 6.62 -15.99 -2.63
N ASN A 30 5.30 -15.92 -2.52
CA ASN A 30 4.43 -16.95 -1.95
C ASN A 30 3.17 -17.09 -2.84
N PRO A 31 3.32 -17.74 -4.01
CA PRO A 31 2.23 -17.88 -4.96
C PRO A 31 1.11 -18.70 -4.36
N SER A 32 -0.14 -18.30 -4.63
CA SER A 32 -1.32 -19.01 -4.12
C SER A 32 -1.62 -20.28 -4.92
N ILE A 33 -0.69 -21.23 -4.87
CA ILE A 33 -0.74 -22.54 -5.54
C ILE A 33 -0.54 -23.62 -4.47
N THR A 34 -1.37 -24.65 -4.46
CA THR A 34 -1.21 -25.81 -3.57
C THR A 34 -0.02 -26.68 -3.98
N GLU A 35 0.41 -27.60 -3.12
CA GLU A 35 1.47 -28.58 -3.43
C GLU A 35 1.16 -29.39 -4.71
N ASP A 36 -0.12 -29.66 -4.96
CA ASP A 36 -0.62 -30.34 -6.17
C ASP A 36 -0.72 -29.43 -7.41
N GLY A 37 -0.33 -28.16 -7.32
CA GLY A 37 -0.34 -27.21 -8.44
C GLY A 37 -1.67 -26.50 -8.70
N HIS A 38 -2.67 -26.65 -7.83
CA HIS A 38 -3.97 -26.00 -7.99
C HIS A 38 -3.95 -24.57 -7.44
N LYS A 39 -4.40 -23.61 -8.26
CA LYS A 39 -4.54 -22.22 -7.82
C LYS A 39 -5.68 -22.09 -6.82
N TYR A 40 -5.42 -21.43 -5.70
CA TYR A 40 -6.43 -21.01 -4.74
C TYR A 40 -6.48 -19.49 -4.66
N MET A 41 -7.54 -18.96 -4.05
CA MET A 41 -7.72 -17.52 -3.91
C MET A 41 -6.65 -16.93 -2.97
N PRO A 42 -5.86 -15.92 -3.39
CA PRO A 42 -4.75 -15.36 -2.62
C PRO A 42 -5.20 -14.43 -1.47
N ILE A 43 -6.17 -14.87 -0.65
CA ILE A 43 -6.77 -14.06 0.42
C ILE A 43 -5.70 -13.56 1.40
N GLY A 44 -4.72 -14.40 1.74
CA GLY A 44 -3.59 -14.01 2.60
C GLY A 44 -2.78 -12.86 2.01
N ASN A 45 -2.35 -12.99 0.75
CA ASN A 45 -1.54 -11.97 0.07
C ASN A 45 -2.31 -10.65 -0.10
N VAL A 46 -3.60 -10.72 -0.41
CA VAL A 46 -4.53 -9.56 -0.45
C VAL A 46 -4.55 -8.84 0.91
N LEU A 47 -4.77 -9.58 2.00
CA LEU A 47 -4.85 -8.99 3.34
C LEU A 47 -3.51 -8.41 3.80
N TYR A 48 -2.39 -9.13 3.63
CA TYR A 48 -1.07 -8.64 4.02
C TYR A 48 -0.67 -7.39 3.24
N SER A 49 -0.92 -7.37 1.93
CA SER A 49 -0.67 -6.18 1.10
C SER A 49 -1.50 -4.99 1.59
N GLY A 50 -2.76 -5.22 1.97
CA GLY A 50 -3.67 -4.21 2.48
C GLY A 50 -3.18 -3.56 3.75
N ILE A 51 -2.84 -4.39 4.72
CA ILE A 51 -2.37 -3.94 6.03
C ILE A 51 -1.05 -3.16 5.88
N ILE A 52 -0.10 -3.68 5.12
CA ILE A 52 1.21 -3.03 4.94
C ILE A 52 1.09 -1.73 4.14
N ALA A 53 0.31 -1.72 3.05
CA ALA A 53 0.05 -0.52 2.28
C ALA A 53 -0.64 0.56 3.14
N LEU A 54 -1.57 0.17 4.02
CA LEU A 54 -2.27 1.09 4.90
C LEU A 54 -1.29 1.77 5.88
N PHE A 55 -0.52 0.99 6.64
CA PHE A 55 0.45 1.54 7.60
C PHE A 55 1.51 2.43 6.94
N THR A 56 2.05 1.99 5.81
CA THR A 56 3.05 2.77 5.06
C THR A 56 2.44 4.05 4.49
N SER A 57 1.19 4.03 4.01
CA SER A 57 0.49 5.23 3.55
C SER A 57 0.20 6.25 4.66
N ILE A 58 -0.13 5.79 5.88
CA ILE A 58 -0.31 6.66 7.04
C ILE A 58 1.01 7.33 7.42
N LEU A 59 2.11 6.57 7.44
CA LEU A 59 3.43 7.13 7.70
C LEU A 59 3.81 8.16 6.62
N PHE A 60 3.58 7.83 5.36
CA PHE A 60 3.82 8.73 4.23
C PHE A 60 3.00 10.02 4.35
N PHE A 61 1.73 9.94 4.73
CA PHE A 61 0.87 11.10 4.98
C PHE A 61 1.47 12.06 6.03
N ILE A 62 1.95 11.51 7.15
CA ILE A 62 2.56 12.30 8.22
C ILE A 62 3.83 13.00 7.70
N LEU A 63 4.68 12.28 6.96
CA LEU A 63 5.92 12.81 6.42
C LEU A 63 5.69 13.90 5.37
N ILE A 64 4.83 13.65 4.39
CA ILE A 64 4.55 14.61 3.32
C ILE A 64 3.86 15.86 3.86
N ARG A 65 2.97 15.71 4.84
CA ARG A 65 2.32 16.85 5.52
C ARG A 65 3.34 17.70 6.25
N LYS A 66 4.29 17.07 6.97
CA LYS A 66 5.38 17.77 7.67
C LYS A 66 6.28 18.51 6.67
N TYR A 67 6.60 17.89 5.53
CA TYR A 67 7.38 18.50 4.46
C TYR A 67 6.67 19.73 3.86
N LEU A 68 5.40 19.60 3.48
CA LEU A 68 4.62 20.68 2.87
C LEU A 68 4.41 21.85 3.83
N LYS A 69 4.21 21.59 5.13
CA LYS A 69 4.08 22.65 6.14
C LYS A 69 5.37 23.46 6.33
N ARG A 70 6.54 22.85 6.11
CA ARG A 70 7.84 23.55 6.21
C ARG A 70 8.16 24.40 4.98
N LYS A 71 7.56 24.07 3.84
CA LYS A 71 7.82 24.71 2.54
C LYS A 71 6.83 25.86 2.24
N SER A 72 5.66 25.85 2.86
CA SER A 72 4.63 26.89 2.78
C SER A 72 4.82 27.94 3.85
#